data_AF-A0A1C6K0A6-F1
#
_entry.id   AF-A0A1C6K0A6-F1
#
_cell.length_a   1.000
_cell.length_b   1.000
_cell.length_c   1.000
_cell.angle_alpha   90.00
_cell.angle_beta   90.00
_cell.angle_gamma   90.00
#
_symmetry.space_group_name_H-M   'P 1'
#
loop_
_entity.id
_entity.type
_entity.pdbx_description
1 polymer ?
#
loop_
_entity_poly.entity_id
_entity_poly.type
_entity_poly.pdbx_seq_one_letter_code
_entity_poly.pdbx_strand_id
1 'polypeptide(L)'
;MIHIANATDSIRGDTAKKLIDFCLNNSKYMILARKHREEIPDLDTLIDSAIAKEKQYLREYTVKIEKMDDCELRHETGLRSKNAALKQINESTRERIRMIEEYRRLKYEERDRVVEDLTAYGIVKKLITIGSLATFPGIFDLCYFKASEDLTRPLAEDVFSYPISFGGYDFEDAAFEDVQGKVWMTICSHKRSFDMRLTDEKYKIFENLRICHTMI
;
A
#
# COMPACT_ATOMS: atom_id res chain seq x y z
N MET A 1 8.88 -5.87 -19.94
CA MET A 1 8.71 -5.47 -18.53
C MET A 1 8.07 -6.65 -17.83
N ILE A 2 8.76 -7.21 -16.85
CA ILE A 2 8.35 -8.37 -16.08
C ILE A 2 7.69 -7.85 -14.80
N HIS A 3 6.51 -8.35 -14.49
CA HIS A 3 5.79 -8.02 -13.26
C HIS A 3 5.88 -9.23 -12.33
N ILE A 4 6.32 -8.99 -11.10
CA ILE A 4 6.52 -10.05 -10.11
C ILE A 4 5.91 -9.66 -8.77
N ALA A 5 5.50 -10.66 -8.00
CA ALA A 5 5.21 -10.52 -6.57
C ALA A 5 5.95 -11.57 -5.75
N ASN A 6 6.15 -11.29 -4.46
CA ASN A 6 6.66 -12.31 -3.54
C ASN A 6 5.72 -13.51 -3.47
N ALA A 7 6.30 -14.70 -3.37
CA ALA A 7 5.58 -15.93 -3.11
C ALA A 7 5.53 -16.28 -1.60
N THR A 8 6.24 -15.51 -0.76
CA THR A 8 6.40 -15.78 0.67
C THR A 8 6.15 -14.54 1.51
N ASP A 9 5.49 -14.70 2.64
CA ASP A 9 5.19 -13.63 3.59
C ASP A 9 6.36 -13.33 4.56
N SER A 10 7.48 -14.04 4.45
CA SER A 10 8.61 -13.96 5.39
C SER A 10 9.90 -13.54 4.66
N ILE A 11 10.04 -12.24 4.43
CA ILE A 11 11.26 -11.65 3.85
C ILE A 11 11.91 -10.80 4.94
N ARG A 12 12.93 -11.38 5.61
CA ARG A 12 13.53 -10.85 6.84
C ARG A 12 15.06 -10.94 6.82
N GLY A 13 15.72 -10.18 7.70
CA GLY A 13 17.16 -10.19 7.90
C GLY A 13 17.96 -9.99 6.61
N ASP A 14 18.97 -10.84 6.35
CA ASP A 14 19.84 -10.70 5.18
C ASP A 14 19.09 -10.65 3.85
N THR A 15 17.98 -11.39 3.71
CA THR A 15 17.17 -11.40 2.49
C THR A 15 16.43 -10.07 2.32
N ALA A 16 15.88 -9.54 3.42
CA ALA A 16 15.26 -8.23 3.45
C ALA A 16 16.27 -7.15 3.08
N LYS A 17 17.45 -7.14 3.73
CA LYS A 17 18.53 -6.23 3.42
C LYS A 17 18.91 -6.24 1.94
N LYS A 18 19.11 -7.42 1.35
CA LYS A 18 19.41 -7.58 -0.08
C LYS A 18 18.33 -6.99 -0.99
N LEU A 19 17.05 -7.20 -0.66
CA LEU A 19 15.94 -6.64 -1.42
C LEU A 19 15.95 -5.11 -1.34
N ILE A 20 16.09 -4.57 -0.13
CA ILE A 20 16.12 -3.13 0.09
C ILE A 20 17.32 -2.50 -0.62
N ASP A 21 18.52 -3.07 -0.50
CA ASP A 21 19.71 -2.60 -1.22
C ASP A 21 19.49 -2.59 -2.75
N PHE A 22 18.88 -3.65 -3.29
CA PHE A 22 18.51 -3.71 -4.70
C PHE A 22 17.56 -2.57 -5.07
N CYS A 23 16.55 -2.30 -4.25
CA CYS A 23 15.59 -1.23 -4.50
C CYS A 23 16.24 0.15 -4.45
N LEU A 24 17.07 0.42 -3.44
CA LEU A 24 17.78 1.68 -3.28
C LEU A 24 18.71 1.98 -4.45
N ASN A 25 19.43 0.96 -4.95
CA ASN A 25 20.31 1.11 -6.10
C ASN A 25 19.57 1.42 -7.41
N ASN A 26 18.26 1.17 -7.45
CA ASN A 26 17.43 1.31 -8.63
C ASN A 26 16.40 2.45 -8.53
N SER A 27 16.39 3.16 -7.40
CA SER A 27 15.34 4.12 -7.08
C SER A 27 15.91 5.49 -6.77
N LYS A 28 15.20 6.51 -7.22
CA LYS A 28 15.50 7.90 -6.89
C LYS A 28 15.01 8.24 -5.48
N TYR A 29 13.83 7.73 -5.12
CA TYR A 29 13.20 7.97 -3.84
C TYR A 29 12.56 6.71 -3.27
N MET A 30 12.55 6.62 -1.94
CA MET A 30 11.61 5.77 -1.23
C MET A 30 10.38 6.61 -0.89
N ILE A 31 9.21 6.04 -1.12
CA ILE A 31 7.91 6.64 -0.83
C ILE A 31 7.36 5.91 0.37
N LEU A 32 6.94 6.65 1.39
CA LEU A 32 6.20 6.07 2.51
C LEU A 32 4.82 6.72 2.58
N ALA A 33 3.81 5.91 2.88
CA ALA A 33 2.46 6.39 3.12
C ALA A 33 2.32 6.78 4.59
N ARG A 34 1.72 7.94 4.87
CA ARG A 34 1.39 8.35 6.25
C ARG A 34 -0.08 8.73 6.29
N LYS A 35 -0.76 8.47 7.40
CA LYS A 35 -2.12 8.98 7.58
C LYS A 35 -2.11 10.51 7.67
N HIS A 36 -2.91 11.19 6.83
CA HIS A 36 -3.01 12.64 6.85
C HIS A 36 -3.67 13.15 8.14
N ARG A 37 -3.14 14.23 8.72
CA ARG A 37 -3.61 14.81 10.00
C ARG A 37 -4.16 16.24 9.91
N GLU A 38 -4.04 16.90 8.75
CA GLU A 38 -4.43 18.29 8.53
C GLU A 38 -5.82 18.44 7.88
N GLU A 39 -6.30 19.68 7.74
CA GLU A 39 -7.46 19.98 6.89
C GLU A 39 -7.10 19.74 5.42
N ILE A 40 -7.71 18.74 4.80
CA ILE A 40 -7.52 18.42 3.38
C ILE A 40 -8.45 19.30 2.54
N PRO A 41 -7.92 20.12 1.62
CA PRO A 41 -8.75 20.79 0.63
C PRO A 41 -9.51 19.74 -0.19
N ASP A 42 -10.82 19.93 -0.34
CA ASP A 42 -11.68 19.01 -1.10
C ASP A 42 -11.84 17.60 -0.50
N LEU A 43 -11.58 17.45 0.83
CA LEU A 43 -11.76 16.21 1.59
C LEU A 43 -13.10 15.53 1.32
N ASP A 44 -14.18 16.31 1.26
CA ASP A 44 -15.53 15.77 1.07
C ASP A 44 -15.71 15.12 -0.30
N THR A 45 -15.25 15.76 -1.38
CA THR A 45 -15.29 15.20 -2.75
C THR A 45 -14.46 13.92 -2.84
N LEU A 46 -13.32 13.94 -2.16
CA LEU A 46 -12.40 12.83 -2.05
C LEU A 46 -13.01 11.63 -1.29
N ILE A 47 -13.66 11.88 -0.17
CA ILE A 47 -14.46 10.90 0.61
C ILE A 47 -15.61 10.36 -0.25
N ASP A 48 -16.36 11.24 -0.91
CA ASP A 48 -17.50 10.85 -1.74
C ASP A 48 -17.06 9.96 -2.91
N SER A 49 -15.91 10.26 -3.52
CA SER A 49 -15.29 9.44 -4.56
C SER A 49 -14.88 8.06 -4.04
N ALA A 50 -14.27 7.98 -2.84
CA ALA A 50 -13.91 6.71 -2.21
C ALA A 50 -15.14 5.86 -1.88
N ILE A 51 -16.19 6.47 -1.31
CA ILE A 51 -17.47 5.80 -1.03
C ILE A 51 -18.12 5.31 -2.34
N ALA A 52 -18.06 6.11 -3.41
CA ALA A 52 -18.57 5.71 -4.72
C ALA A 52 -17.84 4.48 -5.26
N LYS A 53 -16.50 4.41 -5.13
CA LYS A 53 -15.71 3.24 -5.50
C LYS A 53 -16.09 1.99 -4.70
N GLU A 54 -16.25 2.11 -3.38
CA GLU A 54 -16.69 0.98 -2.54
C GLU A 54 -18.11 0.50 -2.89
N LYS A 55 -19.03 1.44 -3.18
CA LYS A 55 -20.38 1.11 -3.67
C LYS A 55 -20.34 0.43 -5.04
N GLN A 56 -19.45 0.87 -5.93
CA GLN A 56 -19.26 0.25 -7.24
C GLN A 56 -18.68 -1.16 -7.10
N TYR A 57 -17.64 -1.33 -6.29
CA TYR A 57 -17.04 -2.63 -5.98
C TYR A 57 -18.10 -3.61 -5.43
N LEU A 58 -18.94 -3.17 -4.51
CA LEU A 58 -20.03 -4.01 -3.98
C LEU A 58 -21.00 -4.46 -5.08
N ARG A 59 -21.39 -3.56 -6.00
CA ARG A 59 -22.26 -3.91 -7.14
C ARG A 59 -21.60 -4.94 -8.04
N GLU A 60 -20.35 -4.70 -8.43
CA GLU A 60 -19.59 -5.59 -9.31
C GLU A 60 -19.39 -6.96 -8.66
N TYR A 61 -19.04 -7.00 -7.38
CA TYR A 61 -18.81 -8.24 -6.63
C TYR A 61 -20.12 -9.00 -6.35
N THR A 62 -21.23 -8.30 -6.13
CA THR A 62 -22.57 -8.90 -6.01
C THR A 62 -22.95 -9.62 -7.31
N VAL A 63 -22.80 -8.94 -8.46
CA VAL A 63 -23.05 -9.54 -9.78
C VAL A 63 -22.11 -10.73 -10.02
N LYS A 64 -20.86 -10.67 -9.55
CA LYS A 64 -19.91 -11.78 -9.63
C LYS A 64 -20.42 -12.99 -8.83
N ILE A 65 -20.80 -12.82 -7.56
CA ILE A 65 -21.32 -13.89 -6.69
C ILE A 65 -22.60 -14.51 -7.28
N GLU A 66 -23.49 -13.70 -7.83
CA GLU A 66 -24.73 -14.19 -8.44
C GLU A 66 -24.45 -15.14 -9.61
N LYS A 67 -23.40 -14.88 -10.39
CA LYS A 67 -22.99 -15.67 -11.55
C LYS A 67 -22.14 -16.90 -11.24
N MET A 68 -21.49 -16.96 -10.07
CA MET A 68 -20.66 -18.10 -9.67
C MET A 68 -21.46 -19.39 -9.54
N ASP A 69 -20.86 -20.53 -9.86
CA ASP A 69 -21.37 -21.83 -9.43
C ASP A 69 -20.98 -22.14 -7.96
N ASP A 70 -21.50 -23.25 -7.42
CA ASP A 70 -21.26 -23.65 -6.02
C ASP A 70 -19.81 -24.03 -5.71
N CYS A 71 -19.03 -24.43 -6.72
CA CYS A 71 -17.63 -24.79 -6.58
C CYS A 71 -16.76 -23.53 -6.58
N GLU A 72 -16.99 -22.64 -7.55
CA GLU A 72 -16.36 -21.32 -7.66
C GLU A 72 -16.62 -20.46 -6.42
N LEU A 73 -17.88 -20.43 -5.94
CA LEU A 73 -18.25 -19.68 -4.74
C LEU A 73 -17.46 -20.14 -3.51
N ARG A 74 -17.37 -21.46 -3.31
CA ARG A 74 -16.62 -22.03 -2.18
C ARG A 74 -15.13 -21.74 -2.30
N HIS A 75 -14.59 -21.79 -3.51
CA HIS A 75 -13.18 -21.52 -3.75
C HIS A 75 -12.84 -20.05 -3.49
N GLU A 76 -13.64 -19.11 -4.01
CA GLU A 76 -13.36 -17.69 -3.89
C GLU A 76 -13.71 -17.09 -2.51
N THR A 77 -14.77 -17.57 -1.87
CA THR A 77 -15.28 -16.95 -0.62
C THR A 77 -15.13 -17.82 0.61
N GLY A 78 -14.83 -19.12 0.46
CA GLY A 78 -14.86 -20.09 1.54
C GLY A 78 -16.27 -20.44 2.04
N LEU A 79 -17.32 -19.86 1.46
CA LEU A 79 -18.69 -20.03 1.90
C LEU A 79 -19.49 -20.98 1.01
N ARG A 80 -20.44 -21.68 1.63
CA ARG A 80 -21.31 -22.67 0.96
C ARG A 80 -22.62 -22.08 0.42
N SER A 81 -22.87 -20.80 0.65
CA SER A 81 -24.16 -20.16 0.31
C SER A 81 -23.93 -18.78 -0.27
N LYS A 82 -24.54 -18.51 -1.43
CA LYS A 82 -24.52 -17.18 -2.07
C LYS A 82 -25.04 -16.11 -1.12
N ASN A 83 -26.11 -16.40 -0.38
CA ASN A 83 -26.66 -15.45 0.60
C ASN A 83 -25.66 -15.11 1.71
N ALA A 84 -24.88 -16.09 2.18
CA ALA A 84 -23.85 -15.84 3.17
C ALA A 84 -22.71 -14.97 2.59
N ALA A 85 -22.27 -15.25 1.36
CA ALA A 85 -21.24 -14.46 0.68
C ALA A 85 -21.70 -13.03 0.41
N LEU A 86 -22.94 -12.86 -0.05
CA LEU A 86 -23.56 -11.55 -0.26
C LEU A 86 -23.70 -10.77 1.05
N LYS A 87 -24.07 -11.45 2.15
CA LYS A 87 -24.16 -10.81 3.47
C LYS A 87 -22.77 -10.34 3.93
N GLN A 88 -21.76 -11.20 3.84
CA GLN A 88 -20.40 -10.88 4.25
C GLN A 88 -19.83 -9.69 3.46
N ILE A 89 -19.99 -9.66 2.14
CA ILE A 89 -19.47 -8.55 1.33
C ILE A 89 -20.22 -7.25 1.62
N ASN A 90 -21.55 -7.30 1.82
CA ASN A 90 -22.33 -6.13 2.21
C ASN A 90 -21.88 -5.57 3.58
N GLU A 91 -21.70 -6.44 4.57
CA GLU A 91 -21.24 -6.05 5.91
C GLU A 91 -19.81 -5.47 5.85
N SER A 92 -18.91 -6.12 5.12
CA SER A 92 -17.53 -5.64 4.92
C SER A 92 -17.49 -4.27 4.23
N THR A 93 -18.26 -4.08 3.15
CA THR A 93 -18.32 -2.79 2.45
C THR A 93 -18.96 -1.71 3.32
N ARG A 94 -20.01 -2.02 4.08
CA ARG A 94 -20.62 -1.05 5.02
C ARG A 94 -19.62 -0.57 6.06
N GLU A 95 -18.85 -1.49 6.64
CA GLU A 95 -17.83 -1.12 7.62
C GLU A 95 -16.73 -0.26 6.97
N ARG A 96 -16.26 -0.61 5.76
CA ARG A 96 -15.30 0.24 5.03
C ARG A 96 -15.84 1.64 4.74
N ILE A 97 -17.10 1.76 4.29
CA ILE A 97 -17.75 3.06 4.06
C ILE A 97 -17.81 3.85 5.37
N ARG A 98 -18.20 3.22 6.47
CA ARG A 98 -18.24 3.86 7.79
C ARG A 98 -16.86 4.37 8.22
N MET A 99 -15.81 3.59 7.99
CA MET A 99 -14.43 4.00 8.26
C MET A 99 -13.99 5.17 7.35
N ILE A 100 -14.41 5.18 6.09
CA ILE A 100 -14.19 6.31 5.16
C ILE A 100 -14.93 7.57 5.64
N GLU A 101 -16.13 7.44 6.17
CA GLU A 101 -16.91 8.57 6.69
C GLU A 101 -16.31 9.17 7.98
N GLU A 102 -15.59 8.38 8.77
CA GLU A 102 -14.92 8.85 9.99
C GLU A 102 -13.85 9.93 9.71
N TYR A 103 -13.31 9.98 8.48
CA TYR A 103 -12.36 11.02 8.07
C TYR A 103 -12.96 12.43 8.07
N ARG A 104 -14.29 12.58 7.91
CA ARG A 104 -14.95 13.89 8.08
C ARG A 104 -14.78 14.45 9.50
N ARG A 105 -14.68 13.57 10.51
CA ARG A 105 -14.51 13.95 11.92
C ARG A 105 -13.07 14.38 12.23
N LEU A 106 -12.08 13.84 11.51
CA LEU A 106 -10.65 14.09 11.75
C LEU A 106 -10.16 15.44 11.22
N LYS A 107 -11.03 16.23 10.58
CA LYS A 107 -10.75 17.55 10.01
C LYS A 107 -10.17 18.59 11.00
N TYR A 108 -10.15 18.30 12.31
CA TYR A 108 -9.95 19.30 13.36
C TYR A 108 -8.76 19.05 14.30
N GLU A 109 -7.83 18.19 13.93
CA GLU A 109 -6.60 18.01 14.73
C GLU A 109 -5.44 18.85 14.20
N GLU A 110 -4.46 19.06 15.07
CA GLU A 110 -3.40 20.07 14.99
C GLU A 110 -2.75 20.23 13.60
N ARG A 111 -2.31 21.46 13.32
CA ARG A 111 -1.58 21.80 12.09
C ARG A 111 -0.38 20.88 11.90
N ASP A 112 -0.33 20.20 10.76
CA ASP A 112 0.62 19.17 10.41
C ASP A 112 1.89 19.79 9.82
N ARG A 113 3.01 19.66 10.54
CA ARG A 113 4.30 20.22 10.15
C ARG A 113 5.26 19.18 9.59
N VAL A 114 4.75 18.05 9.07
CA VAL A 114 5.58 16.94 8.59
C VAL A 114 6.65 17.35 7.58
N VAL A 115 6.35 18.33 6.72
CA VAL A 115 7.34 18.83 5.76
C VAL A 115 8.44 19.59 6.50
N GLU A 116 8.10 20.55 7.34
CA GLU A 116 9.06 21.33 8.10
C GLU A 116 9.92 20.45 9.01
N ASP A 117 9.28 19.53 9.74
CA ASP A 117 9.93 18.65 10.70
C ASP A 117 10.85 17.62 10.02
N LEU A 118 10.48 17.16 8.81
CA LEU A 118 11.22 16.12 8.09
C LEU A 118 12.09 16.64 6.93
N THR A 119 12.11 17.94 6.65
CA THR A 119 12.98 18.55 5.62
C THR A 119 14.45 18.25 5.90
N ALA A 120 14.87 18.29 7.17
CA ALA A 120 16.23 17.95 7.57
C ALA A 120 16.62 16.51 7.22
N TYR A 121 15.63 15.63 7.09
CA TYR A 121 15.80 14.21 6.76
C TYR A 121 15.50 13.89 5.29
N GLY A 122 15.38 14.92 4.45
CA GLY A 122 15.28 14.75 3.00
C GLY A 122 13.89 14.40 2.48
N ILE A 123 12.82 14.79 3.18
CA ILE A 123 11.47 14.78 2.60
C ILE A 123 11.39 15.81 1.45
N VAL A 124 10.82 15.42 0.30
CA VAL A 124 10.83 16.26 -0.92
C VAL A 124 9.42 16.63 -1.42
N LYS A 125 8.37 15.86 -1.10
CA LYS A 125 7.02 16.10 -1.66
C LYS A 125 5.90 15.53 -0.78
N LYS A 126 4.76 16.25 -0.75
CA LYS A 126 3.47 15.84 -0.16
C LYS A 126 2.46 15.71 -1.30
N LEU A 127 2.21 14.50 -1.79
CA LEU A 127 1.11 14.24 -2.71
C LEU A 127 -0.01 13.55 -1.92
N ILE A 128 -1.20 14.14 -1.92
CA ILE A 128 -2.39 13.52 -1.37
C ILE A 128 -3.01 12.68 -2.48
N THR A 129 -3.11 11.37 -2.26
CA THR A 129 -3.83 10.48 -3.18
C THR A 129 -4.80 9.60 -2.42
N ILE A 130 -6.06 9.57 -2.87
CA ILE A 130 -7.03 8.55 -2.48
C ILE A 130 -6.95 7.39 -3.47
N GLY A 131 -6.35 6.29 -3.03
CA GLY A 131 -6.18 5.10 -3.87
C GLY A 131 -4.83 4.42 -3.63
N SER A 132 -4.79 3.11 -3.88
CA SER A 132 -3.84 2.17 -3.29
C SER A 132 -2.39 2.32 -3.80
N LEU A 133 -1.52 2.79 -2.91
CA LEU A 133 -0.27 2.07 -2.61
C LEU A 133 -0.44 1.15 -1.38
N ALA A 134 -1.40 1.48 -0.49
CA ALA A 134 -1.78 0.67 0.66
C ALA A 134 -3.13 -0.03 0.44
N THR A 135 -3.31 -1.23 1.02
CA THR A 135 -4.58 -1.97 0.94
C THR A 135 -5.42 -1.80 2.19
N PHE A 136 -5.94 -0.59 2.43
CA PHE A 136 -7.01 -0.33 3.42
C PHE A 136 -7.54 1.11 3.25
N PRO A 137 -8.82 1.43 3.51
CA PRO A 137 -9.35 2.77 3.21
C PRO A 137 -8.75 3.86 4.11
N GLY A 138 -8.08 4.83 3.48
CA GLY A 138 -7.63 6.04 4.15
C GLY A 138 -7.09 7.09 3.19
N ILE A 139 -6.99 8.33 3.69
CA ILE A 139 -6.31 9.41 2.98
C ILE A 139 -4.89 9.48 3.51
N PHE A 140 -3.96 9.14 2.64
CA PHE A 140 -2.55 9.11 2.97
C PHE A 140 -1.84 10.27 2.27
N ASP A 141 -0.89 10.85 2.99
CA ASP A 141 0.18 11.62 2.39
C ASP A 141 1.23 10.65 1.87
N LEU A 142 1.57 10.75 0.58
CA LEU A 142 2.77 10.11 0.06
C LEU A 142 3.95 11.03 0.31
N CYS A 143 4.85 10.57 1.18
CA CYS A 143 6.06 11.28 1.57
C CYS A 143 7.26 10.66 0.84
N TYR A 144 7.97 11.50 0.08
CA TYR A 144 9.12 11.09 -0.71
C TYR A 144 10.41 11.39 0.03
N PHE A 145 11.22 10.36 0.26
CA PHE A 145 12.48 10.45 0.98
C PHE A 145 13.65 10.13 0.07
N LYS A 146 14.73 10.92 0.19
CA LYS A 146 16.05 10.44 -0.19
C LYS A 146 16.43 9.34 0.81
N ALA A 147 16.83 8.18 0.29
CA ALA A 147 17.12 7.04 1.14
C ALA A 147 18.23 7.35 2.16
N SER A 148 17.99 6.97 3.41
CA SER A 148 18.95 6.99 4.51
C SER A 148 18.89 5.66 5.26
N GLU A 149 19.98 5.33 5.97
CA GLU A 149 20.07 4.08 6.73
C GLU A 149 19.03 4.00 7.85
N ASP A 150 18.75 5.10 8.54
CA ASP A 150 17.74 5.17 9.60
C ASP A 150 16.34 4.80 9.11
N LEU A 151 16.01 5.20 7.88
CA LEU A 151 14.70 5.00 7.29
C LEU A 151 14.50 3.55 6.80
N THR A 152 15.58 2.90 6.39
CA THR A 152 15.54 1.56 5.78
C THR A 152 15.85 0.45 6.75
N ARG A 153 16.41 0.76 7.92
CA ARG A 153 16.73 -0.23 8.95
C ARG A 153 15.55 -1.13 9.35
N PRO A 154 14.33 -0.62 9.64
CA PRO A 154 13.20 -1.49 9.96
C PRO A 154 12.84 -2.44 8.82
N LEU A 155 12.96 -1.96 7.58
CA LEU A 155 12.71 -2.75 6.37
C LEU A 155 13.80 -3.81 6.12
N ALA A 156 15.03 -3.56 6.55
CA ALA A 156 16.12 -4.53 6.49
C ALA A 156 15.96 -5.66 7.53
N GLU A 157 15.20 -5.43 8.61
CA GLU A 157 14.86 -6.47 9.59
C GLU A 157 13.66 -7.32 9.11
N ASP A 158 12.59 -6.69 8.64
CA ASP A 158 11.43 -7.30 7.95
C ASP A 158 10.94 -6.33 6.87
N VAL A 159 10.89 -6.77 5.60
CA VAL A 159 10.42 -5.92 4.48
C VAL A 159 8.99 -5.44 4.70
N PHE A 160 8.21 -6.17 5.48
CA PHE A 160 6.82 -5.85 5.80
C PHE A 160 6.68 -5.14 7.16
N SER A 161 7.77 -4.61 7.72
CA SER A 161 7.76 -3.85 8.97
C SER A 161 6.82 -2.66 8.90
N TYR A 162 5.97 -2.55 9.93
CA TYR A 162 5.03 -1.46 10.14
C TYR A 162 4.75 -1.28 11.64
N PRO A 163 4.66 -0.03 12.15
CA PRO A 163 5.00 1.21 11.47
C PRO A 163 6.51 1.41 11.30
N ILE A 164 6.89 2.18 10.28
CA ILE A 164 8.22 2.75 10.18
C ILE A 164 8.18 4.10 10.90
N SER A 165 8.71 4.13 12.12
CA SER A 165 8.67 5.33 12.97
C SER A 165 9.96 6.14 12.82
N PHE A 166 9.83 7.41 12.43
CA PHE A 166 10.97 8.30 12.27
C PHE A 166 10.58 9.78 12.37
N GLY A 167 11.42 10.58 13.05
CA GLY A 167 11.19 12.01 13.25
C GLY A 167 9.90 12.35 14.00
N GLY A 168 9.38 11.43 14.84
CA GLY A 168 8.12 11.60 15.57
C GLY A 168 6.86 11.25 14.75
N TYR A 169 7.03 10.73 13.54
CA TYR A 169 5.96 10.32 12.65
C TYR A 169 5.99 8.82 12.39
N ASP A 170 4.79 8.24 12.22
CA ASP A 170 4.61 6.84 11.84
C ASP A 170 4.19 6.76 10.38
N PHE A 171 4.86 5.88 9.64
CA PHE A 171 4.58 5.61 8.24
C PHE A 171 4.24 4.13 8.01
N GLU A 172 3.45 3.92 6.97
CA GLU A 172 3.07 2.62 6.43
C GLU A 172 3.62 2.41 5.03
N ASP A 173 3.63 1.14 4.63
CA ASP A 173 3.73 0.64 3.25
C ASP A 173 4.74 1.41 2.38
N ALA A 174 5.96 0.86 2.28
CA ALA A 174 7.00 1.44 1.45
C ALA A 174 6.76 1.18 -0.04
N ALA A 175 7.08 2.17 -0.86
CA ALA A 175 7.15 2.06 -2.31
C ALA A 175 8.43 2.72 -2.83
N PHE A 176 8.80 2.40 -4.06
CA PHE A 176 10.04 2.88 -4.67
C PHE A 176 9.80 3.46 -6.05
N GLU A 177 10.40 4.63 -6.30
CA GLU A 177 10.31 5.37 -7.56
C GLU A 177 11.60 5.24 -8.36
N ASP A 178 11.51 4.91 -9.65
CA ASP A 178 12.66 4.82 -10.53
C ASP A 178 13.21 6.20 -10.96
N VAL A 179 14.30 6.20 -11.71
CA VAL A 179 14.92 7.45 -12.23
C VAL A 179 14.01 8.25 -13.18
N GLN A 180 12.95 7.62 -13.73
CA GLN A 180 11.97 8.25 -14.62
C GLN A 180 10.75 8.79 -13.87
N GLY A 181 10.68 8.64 -12.55
CA GLY A 181 9.55 9.10 -11.75
C GLY A 181 8.39 8.10 -11.68
N LYS A 182 8.61 6.82 -12.04
CA LYS A 182 7.56 5.78 -11.99
C LYS A 182 7.72 4.93 -10.75
N VAL A 183 6.60 4.71 -10.04
CA VAL A 183 6.55 3.70 -8.97
C VAL A 183 6.69 2.32 -9.61
N TRP A 184 7.75 1.61 -9.21
CA TRP A 184 8.11 0.31 -9.78
C TRP A 184 8.12 -0.81 -8.76
N MET A 185 8.17 -0.50 -7.47
CA MET A 185 7.93 -1.47 -6.39
C MET A 185 6.97 -0.89 -5.37
N THR A 186 6.05 -1.72 -4.88
CA THR A 186 5.12 -1.39 -3.80
C THR A 186 5.10 -2.52 -2.79
N ILE A 187 5.16 -2.20 -1.50
CA ILE A 187 5.07 -3.15 -0.40
C ILE A 187 3.77 -2.90 0.35
N CYS A 188 3.06 -3.98 0.65
CA CYS A 188 1.93 -4.01 1.55
C CYS A 188 2.28 -4.83 2.80
N SER A 189 2.46 -4.13 3.92
CA SER A 189 2.72 -4.74 5.23
C SER A 189 1.56 -5.62 5.70
N HIS A 190 0.31 -5.20 5.45
CA HIS A 190 -0.91 -5.90 5.86
C HIS A 190 -1.10 -7.25 5.17
N LYS A 191 -0.94 -7.27 3.84
CA LYS A 191 -1.01 -8.51 3.05
C LYS A 191 0.31 -9.28 3.04
N ARG A 192 1.36 -8.71 3.63
CA ARG A 192 2.74 -9.20 3.57
C ARG A 192 3.14 -9.52 2.13
N SER A 193 2.82 -8.61 1.23
CA SER A 193 3.07 -8.74 -0.20
C SER A 193 3.89 -7.58 -0.74
N PHE A 194 4.67 -7.80 -1.76
CA PHE A 194 5.21 -6.75 -2.61
C PHE A 194 4.91 -7.06 -4.06
N ASP A 195 4.72 -6.03 -4.86
CA ASP A 195 4.61 -6.10 -6.30
C ASP A 195 5.73 -5.25 -6.91
N MET A 196 6.33 -5.75 -8.00
CA MET A 196 7.51 -5.13 -8.59
C MET A 196 7.51 -5.26 -10.12
N ARG A 197 7.83 -4.17 -10.81
CA ARG A 197 7.94 -4.07 -12.26
C ARG A 197 9.40 -3.88 -12.66
N LEU A 198 9.94 -4.85 -13.39
CA LEU A 198 11.34 -4.93 -13.77
C LEU A 198 11.52 -4.90 -15.29
N THR A 199 12.66 -4.37 -15.76
CA THR A 199 13.15 -4.68 -17.11
C THR A 199 13.80 -6.06 -17.10
N ASP A 200 14.03 -6.63 -18.28
CA ASP A 200 14.64 -7.96 -18.39
C ASP A 200 16.07 -7.97 -17.82
N GLU A 201 16.82 -6.87 -17.96
CA GLU A 201 18.15 -6.73 -17.35
C GLU A 201 18.09 -6.69 -15.82
N LYS A 202 17.15 -5.91 -15.26
CA LYS A 202 16.99 -5.82 -13.80
C LYS A 202 16.47 -7.12 -13.21
N TYR A 203 15.63 -7.85 -13.94
CA TYR A 203 15.14 -9.16 -13.52
C TYR A 203 16.28 -10.18 -13.35
N LYS A 204 17.22 -10.24 -14.30
CA LYS A 204 18.42 -11.11 -14.17
C LYS A 204 19.25 -10.78 -12.94
N ILE A 205 19.32 -9.52 -12.55
CA ILE A 205 20.01 -9.10 -11.31
C ILE A 205 19.21 -9.54 -10.09
N PHE A 206 17.89 -9.33 -10.11
CA PHE A 206 16.98 -9.73 -9.05
C PHE A 206 16.99 -11.24 -8.77
N GLU A 207 17.06 -12.09 -9.81
CA GLU A 207 17.13 -13.55 -9.64
C GLU A 207 18.32 -13.98 -8.76
N ASN A 208 19.44 -13.25 -8.79
CA ASN A 208 20.61 -13.54 -7.95
C ASN A 208 20.36 -13.31 -6.45
N LEU A 209 19.31 -12.56 -6.08
CA LEU A 209 18.90 -12.35 -4.70
C LEU A 209 18.26 -13.60 -4.08
N ARG A 210 17.84 -14.58 -4.92
CA ARG A 210 17.20 -15.84 -4.51
C ARG A 210 15.92 -15.65 -3.67
N ILE A 211 15.17 -14.59 -3.97
CA ILE A 211 13.87 -14.32 -3.35
C ILE A 211 12.79 -15.07 -4.13
N CYS A 212 11.96 -15.85 -3.43
CA CYS A 212 10.87 -16.60 -4.03
C CYS A 212 9.77 -15.63 -4.51
N HIS A 213 9.39 -15.75 -5.79
CA HIS A 213 8.45 -14.84 -6.43
C HIS A 213 7.66 -15.56 -7.53
N THR A 214 6.53 -14.97 -7.91
CA THR A 214 5.71 -15.38 -9.07
C THR A 214 5.72 -14.28 -10.11
N MET A 215 5.60 -14.64 -11.38
CA MET A 215 5.30 -13.68 -12.46
C MET A 215 3.79 -13.46 -12.51
N ILE A 216 3.36 -12.20 -12.61
CA ILE A 216 1.95 -11.76 -12.65
C ILE A 216 1.59 -11.20 -14.03
#